data_AF-A0AAD4ITA1-F1
#
_entry.id   AF-A0AAD4ITA1-F1
#
_cell.length_a   1.000
_cell.length_b   1.000
_cell.length_c   1.000
_cell.angle_alpha   90.00
_cell.angle_beta   90.00
_cell.angle_gamma   90.00
#
_symmetry.space_group_name_H-M   'P 1'
#
loop_
_entity.id
_entity.type
_entity.pdbx_description
1 polymer ?
#
loop_
_entity_poly.entity_id
_entity_poly.type
_entity_poly.pdbx_seq_one_letter_code
_entity_poly.pdbx_strand_id
1 'polypeptide(L)'
;MNNVNTDVGNTSVGEQEYTFFGKPTIMESLRGLKFQISANSFFQTNTHQAEILYKLIEDCSCLKGDGSEIVLDLFCGTGTIGLTLAKKVKHVYGFEIVDQAVTDARRNANLNGVCNATFVQGDLNKIGDNFGEYFPKPDVVITDPNRPGMRMKLIKFLLNLKTARIVYVSCNPATCARDLDVPE
;
A
#
# COMPACT_ATOMS: atom_id res chain seq x y z
N MET A 1 13.99 -12.08 17.11
CA MET A 1 14.37 -11.88 15.70
C MET A 1 15.82 -11.49 15.64
N ASN A 2 16.57 -12.03 14.70
CA ASN A 2 17.95 -11.66 14.44
C ASN A 2 18.18 -11.50 12.94
N ASN A 3 18.52 -10.29 12.54
CA ASN A 3 18.82 -9.93 11.16
C ASN A 3 20.34 -9.94 10.98
N VAL A 4 20.83 -10.67 9.98
CA VAL A 4 22.25 -10.73 9.60
C VAL A 4 22.41 -9.99 8.28
N ASN A 5 23.36 -9.06 8.23
CA ASN A 5 23.69 -8.29 7.04
C ASN A 5 25.21 -8.23 6.89
N THR A 6 25.72 -8.46 5.68
CA THR A 6 27.15 -8.41 5.37
C THR A 6 27.58 -7.10 4.70
N ASP A 7 26.62 -6.29 4.24
CA ASP A 7 26.88 -4.98 3.62
C ASP A 7 27.30 -3.91 4.63
N VAL A 8 28.23 -3.07 4.19
CA VAL A 8 28.65 -1.87 4.93
C VAL A 8 27.62 -0.77 4.66
N GLY A 9 26.56 -0.72 5.47
CA GLY A 9 25.50 0.27 5.34
C GLY A 9 24.61 0.40 6.59
N ASN A 10 23.83 1.48 6.65
CA ASN A 10 22.94 1.79 7.78
C ASN A 10 21.53 1.15 7.64
N THR A 11 21.42 0.03 6.94
CA THR A 11 20.13 -0.63 6.73
C THR A 11 19.71 -1.44 7.95
N SER A 12 18.43 -1.38 8.32
CA SER A 12 17.86 -2.16 9.42
C SER A 12 17.33 -3.54 8.96
N VAL A 13 17.42 -3.83 7.66
CA VAL A 13 16.97 -5.09 7.05
C VAL A 13 18.17 -6.01 6.84
N GLY A 14 18.03 -7.28 7.25
CA GLY A 14 19.04 -8.32 7.05
C GLY A 14 18.88 -9.06 5.73
N GLU A 15 19.98 -9.61 5.22
CA GLU A 15 19.98 -10.62 4.16
C GLU A 15 19.38 -11.94 4.65
N GLN A 16 19.57 -12.24 5.94
CA GLN A 16 19.05 -13.44 6.60
C GLN A 16 18.35 -13.06 7.91
N GLU A 17 17.23 -13.72 8.19
CA GLU A 17 16.41 -13.50 9.38
C GLU A 17 16.20 -14.81 10.14
N TYR A 18 16.55 -14.81 11.44
CA TYR A 18 16.42 -15.97 12.31
C TYR A 18 15.45 -15.69 13.48
N THR A 19 14.45 -16.56 13.64
CA THR A 19 13.55 -16.52 14.80
C THR A 19 14.16 -17.29 15.96
N PHE A 20 14.72 -16.57 16.93
CA PHE A 20 15.26 -17.19 18.15
C PHE A 20 14.18 -17.69 19.12
N PHE A 21 13.05 -17.00 19.21
CA PHE A 21 11.96 -17.36 20.12
C PHE A 21 10.63 -16.84 19.61
N GLY A 22 9.56 -17.61 19.86
CA GLY A 22 8.20 -17.24 19.52
C GLY A 22 7.88 -17.33 18.02
N LYS A 23 7.00 -16.44 17.56
CA LYS A 23 6.58 -16.37 16.16
C LYS A 23 7.45 -15.37 15.38
N PRO A 24 7.69 -15.60 14.08
CA PRO A 24 8.37 -14.64 13.20
C PRO A 24 7.52 -13.40 12.88
N THR A 25 6.27 -13.37 13.35
CA THR A 25 5.32 -12.30 13.06
C THR A 25 4.57 -11.89 14.31
N ILE A 26 4.11 -10.64 14.30
CA ILE A 26 3.16 -10.12 15.29
C ILE A 26 1.78 -10.00 14.66
N MET A 27 0.75 -9.93 15.52
CA MET A 27 -0.63 -9.75 15.12
C MET A 27 -1.14 -8.43 15.67
N GLU A 28 -1.68 -7.58 14.80
CA GLU A 28 -2.30 -6.30 15.17
C GLU A 28 -3.75 -6.25 14.70
N SER A 29 -4.56 -5.45 15.39
CA SER A 29 -5.95 -5.19 14.99
C SER A 29 -6.10 -3.74 14.59
N LEU A 30 -6.71 -3.50 13.42
CA LEU A 30 -6.90 -2.16 12.88
C LEU A 30 -8.21 -2.11 12.08
N ARG A 31 -9.11 -1.20 12.46
CA ARG A 31 -10.45 -1.04 11.89
C ARG A 31 -11.25 -2.36 11.82
N GLY A 32 -11.12 -3.19 12.86
CA GLY A 32 -11.82 -4.47 12.96
C GLY A 32 -11.26 -5.60 12.08
N LEU A 33 -10.13 -5.37 11.40
CA LEU A 33 -9.37 -6.38 10.68
C LEU A 33 -8.13 -6.79 11.48
N LYS A 34 -7.66 -8.02 11.26
CA LYS A 34 -6.44 -8.54 11.86
C LYS A 34 -5.31 -8.56 10.83
N PHE A 35 -4.14 -8.07 11.21
CA PHE A 35 -2.97 -8.01 10.34
C PHE A 35 -1.83 -8.80 10.97
N GLN A 36 -1.31 -9.76 10.23
CA GLN A 36 -0.05 -10.41 10.49
C GLN A 36 1.07 -9.58 9.87
N ILE A 37 2.08 -9.25 10.67
CA ILE A 37 3.17 -8.33 10.30
C ILE A 37 4.51 -9.05 10.49
N SER A 38 5.27 -9.22 9.41
CA SER A 38 6.67 -9.69 9.46
C SER A 38 7.63 -8.59 9.90
N ALA A 39 8.80 -8.93 10.43
CA ALA A 39 9.72 -7.96 11.01
C ALA A 39 10.22 -6.88 10.03
N ASN A 40 10.39 -7.22 8.75
CA ASN A 40 10.83 -6.29 7.72
C ASN A 40 9.66 -5.63 6.95
N SER A 41 8.42 -5.94 7.32
CA SER A 41 7.23 -5.35 6.69
C SER A 41 6.90 -4.03 7.36
N PHE A 42 6.60 -3.00 6.57
CA PHE A 42 6.11 -1.74 7.12
C PHE A 42 4.70 -1.89 7.68
N PHE A 43 4.50 -1.32 8.86
CA PHE A 43 3.20 -1.13 9.49
C PHE A 43 3.22 0.19 10.26
N GLN A 44 2.06 0.85 10.36
CA GLN A 44 1.97 2.12 11.06
C GLN A 44 2.31 1.94 12.54
N THR A 45 3.29 2.68 13.04
CA THR A 45 3.77 2.55 14.43
C THR A 45 2.77 3.06 15.46
N ASN A 46 1.82 3.90 15.04
CA ASN A 46 0.72 4.39 15.86
C ASN A 46 -0.61 3.93 15.29
N THR A 47 -1.09 2.76 15.74
CA THR A 47 -2.34 2.15 15.29
C THR A 47 -3.54 3.07 15.44
N HIS A 48 -3.64 3.83 16.54
CA HIS A 48 -4.77 4.73 16.78
C HIS A 48 -4.82 5.86 15.74
N GLN A 49 -3.68 6.47 15.42
CA GLN A 49 -3.60 7.49 14.37
C GLN A 49 -3.82 6.90 12.97
N ALA A 50 -3.35 5.67 12.73
CA ALA A 50 -3.60 4.96 11.48
C ALA A 50 -5.10 4.71 11.26
N GLU A 51 -5.86 4.36 12.30
CA GLU A 51 -7.32 4.20 12.19
C GLU A 51 -8.04 5.49 11.78
N ILE A 52 -7.59 6.63 12.31
CA ILE A 52 -8.11 7.96 11.96
C ILE A 52 -7.70 8.31 10.52
N LEU A 53 -6.43 8.13 10.17
CA LEU A 53 -5.92 8.39 8.83
C LEU A 53 -6.69 7.58 7.79
N TYR A 54 -6.90 6.29 8.02
CA TYR A 54 -7.59 5.44 7.06
C TYR A 54 -9.09 5.76 6.98
N LYS A 55 -9.69 6.25 8.07
CA LYS A 55 -11.02 6.86 8.00
C LYS A 55 -11.04 8.07 7.07
N LEU A 56 -10.03 8.96 7.18
CA LEU A 56 -9.93 10.12 6.30
C LEU A 56 -9.70 9.72 4.85
N ILE A 57 -8.88 8.70 4.58
CA ILE A 57 -8.70 8.15 3.23
C ILE A 57 -10.04 7.66 2.68
N GLU A 58 -10.79 6.90 3.48
CA GLU A 58 -12.13 6.43 3.12
C GLU A 58 -13.09 7.61 2.84
N ASP A 59 -13.15 8.60 3.73
CA ASP A 59 -14.00 9.78 3.58
C ASP A 59 -13.61 10.59 2.31
N CYS A 60 -12.31 10.80 2.09
CA CYS A 60 -11.78 11.52 0.92
C CYS A 60 -11.97 10.74 -0.38
N SER A 61 -12.00 9.41 -0.35
CA SER A 61 -12.24 8.59 -1.54
C SER A 61 -13.65 8.75 -2.12
N CYS A 62 -14.60 9.24 -1.31
CA CYS A 62 -16.02 9.35 -1.60
C CYS A 62 -16.60 8.14 -2.34
N LEU A 63 -16.20 6.93 -1.91
CA LEU A 63 -16.77 5.68 -2.41
C LEU A 63 -18.28 5.65 -2.19
N LYS A 64 -19.02 5.16 -3.18
CA LYS A 64 -20.47 4.95 -3.10
C LYS A 64 -20.83 3.89 -2.05
N GLY A 65 -19.95 2.91 -1.87
CA GLY A 65 -20.16 1.80 -0.93
C GLY A 65 -21.16 0.75 -1.40
N ASP A 66 -21.57 0.78 -2.67
CA ASP A 66 -22.46 -0.20 -3.31
C ASP A 66 -21.70 -1.41 -3.90
N GLY A 67 -20.38 -1.46 -3.73
CA GLY A 67 -19.54 -2.53 -4.26
C GLY A 67 -19.32 -2.47 -5.78
N SER A 68 -19.59 -1.34 -6.44
CA SER A 68 -19.39 -1.19 -7.89
C SER A 68 -17.99 -0.72 -8.30
N GLU A 69 -17.28 -0.03 -7.40
CA GLU A 69 -16.05 0.71 -7.70
C GLU A 69 -14.77 -0.13 -7.54
N ILE A 70 -13.72 0.21 -8.27
CA ILE A 70 -12.41 -0.44 -8.20
C ILE A 70 -11.39 0.51 -7.59
N VAL A 71 -10.65 0.03 -6.59
CA VAL A 71 -9.58 0.77 -5.91
C VAL A 71 -8.21 0.26 -6.34
N LEU A 72 -7.32 1.19 -6.72
CA LEU A 72 -5.89 0.94 -6.91
C LEU A 72 -5.11 1.50 -5.72
N ASP A 73 -4.49 0.64 -4.93
CA ASP A 73 -3.69 0.97 -3.74
C ASP A 73 -2.19 0.86 -4.07
N LEU A 74 -1.52 2.00 -4.24
CA LEU A 74 -0.11 2.09 -4.58
C LEU A 74 0.75 2.27 -3.33
N PHE A 75 1.89 1.56 -3.28
CA PHE A 75 2.73 1.46 -2.09
C PHE A 75 1.96 0.78 -0.93
N CYS A 76 1.18 -0.26 -1.26
CA CYS A 76 0.18 -0.80 -0.35
C CYS A 76 0.78 -1.52 0.88
N GLY A 77 2.09 -1.78 0.91
CA GLY A 77 2.75 -2.49 2.00
C GLY A 77 2.07 -3.82 2.30
N THR A 78 1.68 -4.02 3.55
CA THR A 78 0.96 -5.22 4.03
C THR A 78 -0.55 -5.21 3.75
N GLY A 79 -1.00 -4.31 2.87
CA GLY A 79 -2.38 -4.21 2.38
C GLY A 79 -3.33 -3.49 3.33
N THR A 80 -2.82 -2.72 4.29
CA THR A 80 -3.63 -2.16 5.39
C THR A 80 -4.73 -1.24 4.90
N ILE A 81 -4.42 -0.32 3.99
CA ILE A 81 -5.41 0.63 3.46
C ILE A 81 -6.43 -0.12 2.60
N GLY A 82 -5.97 -0.77 1.52
CA GLY A 82 -6.84 -1.49 0.59
C GLY A 82 -7.78 -2.49 1.26
N LEU A 83 -7.28 -3.31 2.21
CA LEU A 83 -8.11 -4.30 2.90
C LEU A 83 -9.22 -3.66 3.75
N THR A 84 -8.99 -2.49 4.34
CA THR A 84 -10.03 -1.78 5.10
C THR A 84 -11.15 -1.24 4.23
N LEU A 85 -10.89 -1.01 2.94
CA LEU A 85 -11.88 -0.55 1.96
C LEU A 85 -12.58 -1.69 1.21
N ALA A 86 -12.01 -2.90 1.23
CA ALA A 86 -12.44 -4.02 0.41
C ALA A 86 -13.93 -4.39 0.54
N LYS A 87 -14.55 -4.15 1.71
CA LYS A 87 -15.98 -4.42 1.94
C LYS A 87 -16.93 -3.49 1.17
N LYS A 88 -16.43 -2.37 0.65
CA LYS A 88 -17.23 -1.30 0.02
C LYS A 88 -17.08 -1.22 -1.49
N VAL A 89 -16.13 -1.97 -2.03
CA VAL A 89 -15.67 -1.87 -3.42
C VAL A 89 -15.82 -3.20 -4.12
N LYS A 90 -15.86 -3.16 -5.44
CA LYS A 90 -15.85 -4.35 -6.29
C LYS A 90 -14.56 -5.13 -6.11
N HIS A 91 -13.42 -4.44 -6.19
CA HIS A 91 -12.11 -5.06 -6.09
C HIS A 91 -11.03 -4.06 -5.66
N VAL A 92 -10.01 -4.55 -4.96
CA VAL A 92 -8.81 -3.80 -4.59
C VAL A 92 -7.61 -4.39 -5.32
N TYR A 93 -6.87 -3.57 -6.03
CA TYR A 93 -5.58 -3.93 -6.62
C TYR A 93 -4.46 -3.20 -5.89
N GLY A 94 -3.55 -3.93 -5.25
CA GLY A 94 -2.45 -3.38 -4.48
C GLY A 94 -1.09 -3.61 -5.13
N PHE A 95 -0.23 -2.60 -5.15
CA PHE A 95 1.15 -2.68 -5.66
C PHE A 95 2.18 -2.33 -4.59
N GLU A 96 3.16 -3.21 -4.43
CA GLU A 96 4.24 -3.07 -3.47
C GLU A 96 5.54 -3.64 -4.05
N ILE A 97 6.68 -3.01 -3.77
CA ILE A 97 7.99 -3.46 -4.28
C ILE A 97 8.56 -4.59 -3.42
N VAL A 98 8.26 -4.59 -2.12
CA VAL A 98 8.75 -5.56 -1.14
C VAL A 98 7.91 -6.85 -1.19
N ASP A 99 8.51 -7.94 -1.68
CA ASP A 99 7.83 -9.24 -1.81
C ASP A 99 7.26 -9.79 -0.49
N GLN A 100 7.99 -9.60 0.62
CA GLN A 100 7.52 -10.01 1.94
C GLN A 100 6.23 -9.27 2.33
N ALA A 101 6.14 -7.98 2.02
CA ALA A 101 4.95 -7.17 2.31
C ALA A 101 3.76 -7.59 1.43
N VAL A 102 3.99 -7.90 0.16
CA VAL A 102 2.97 -8.48 -0.73
C VAL A 102 2.48 -9.82 -0.20
N THR A 103 3.38 -10.68 0.27
CA THR A 103 3.04 -11.97 0.85
C THR A 103 2.22 -11.80 2.12
N ASP A 104 2.59 -10.86 2.98
CA ASP A 104 1.81 -10.50 4.17
C ASP A 104 0.44 -9.92 3.79
N ALA A 105 0.33 -9.08 2.76
CA ALA A 105 -0.94 -8.55 2.27
C ALA A 105 -1.89 -9.66 1.80
N ARG A 106 -1.38 -10.66 1.07
CA ARG A 106 -2.16 -11.84 0.66
C ARG A 106 -2.59 -12.69 1.86
N ARG A 107 -1.71 -12.89 2.84
CA ARG A 107 -2.06 -13.57 4.11
C ARG A 107 -3.13 -12.81 4.87
N ASN A 108 -3.02 -11.48 4.95
CA ASN A 108 -3.97 -10.61 5.63
C ASN A 108 -5.34 -10.61 4.94
N ALA A 109 -5.38 -10.65 3.60
CA ALA A 109 -6.63 -10.84 2.86
C ALA A 109 -7.32 -12.14 3.25
N ASN A 110 -6.59 -13.27 3.20
CA ASN A 110 -7.10 -14.59 3.57
C ASN A 110 -7.55 -14.65 5.04
N LEU A 111 -6.74 -14.11 5.95
CA LEU A 111 -7.02 -14.05 7.38
C LEU A 111 -8.33 -13.34 7.71
N ASN A 112 -8.68 -12.31 6.92
CA ASN A 112 -9.91 -11.53 7.09
C ASN A 112 -11.06 -11.98 6.18
N GLY A 113 -10.89 -13.07 5.42
CA GLY A 113 -11.90 -13.55 4.47
C GLY A 113 -12.19 -12.57 3.32
N VAL A 114 -11.21 -11.73 2.97
CA VAL A 114 -11.33 -10.76 1.87
C VAL A 114 -10.92 -11.45 0.57
N CYS A 115 -11.89 -11.76 -0.28
CA CYS A 115 -11.66 -12.48 -1.55
C CYS A 115 -11.53 -11.54 -2.77
N ASN A 116 -11.84 -10.26 -2.62
CA ASN A 116 -11.84 -9.25 -3.68
C ASN A 116 -10.63 -8.31 -3.60
N ALA A 117 -9.46 -8.84 -3.21
CA ALA A 117 -8.21 -8.09 -3.17
C ALA A 117 -7.10 -8.87 -3.90
N THR A 118 -6.33 -8.17 -4.73
CA THR A 118 -5.18 -8.75 -5.46
C THR A 118 -3.95 -7.89 -5.23
N PHE A 119 -2.91 -8.49 -4.64
CA PHE A 119 -1.64 -7.83 -4.35
C PHE A 119 -0.55 -8.34 -5.29
N VAL A 120 0.14 -7.40 -5.94
CA VAL A 120 1.13 -7.64 -6.98
C VAL A 120 2.45 -7.01 -6.57
N GLN A 121 3.53 -7.77 -6.75
CA GLN A 121 4.86 -7.22 -6.58
C GLN A 121 5.20 -6.37 -7.81
N GLY A 122 5.58 -5.10 -7.61
CA GLY A 122 5.93 -4.21 -8.70
C GLY A 122 6.73 -2.99 -8.25
N ASP A 123 7.76 -2.64 -9.04
CA ASP A 123 8.51 -1.40 -8.82
C ASP A 123 7.81 -0.23 -9.53
N LEU A 124 7.11 0.57 -8.73
CA LEU A 124 6.40 1.78 -9.21
C LEU A 124 7.35 2.86 -9.78
N ASN A 125 8.68 2.73 -9.61
CA ASN A 125 9.65 3.59 -10.29
C ASN A 125 9.98 3.12 -11.72
N LYS A 126 9.69 1.85 -12.04
CA LYS A 126 9.95 1.21 -13.34
C LYS A 126 8.67 0.95 -14.12
N ILE A 127 7.63 1.74 -13.87
CA ILE A 127 6.40 1.76 -14.66
C ILE A 127 6.78 1.99 -16.13
N GLY A 128 6.50 0.97 -16.95
CA GLY A 128 6.58 1.02 -18.40
C GLY A 128 5.19 1.21 -19.00
N ASP A 129 5.13 1.28 -20.33
CA ASP A 129 3.89 1.58 -21.07
C ASP A 129 2.78 0.54 -20.80
N ASN A 130 3.16 -0.71 -20.51
CA ASN A 130 2.22 -1.80 -20.26
C ASN A 130 1.77 -1.91 -18.79
N PHE A 131 2.31 -1.08 -17.89
CA PHE A 131 1.91 -1.12 -16.48
C PHE A 131 0.46 -0.69 -16.37
N GLY A 132 -0.40 -1.55 -15.82
CA GLY A 132 -1.84 -1.29 -15.74
C GLY A 132 -2.67 -1.90 -16.87
N GLU A 133 -2.09 -2.36 -17.98
CA GLU A 133 -2.85 -2.96 -19.10
C GLU A 133 -3.64 -4.21 -18.70
N TYR A 134 -3.13 -4.94 -17.72
CA TYR A 134 -3.75 -6.17 -17.22
C TYR A 134 -4.84 -5.94 -16.17
N PHE A 135 -5.06 -4.70 -15.76
CA PHE A 135 -6.00 -4.37 -14.69
C PHE A 135 -7.17 -3.53 -15.19
N PRO A 136 -8.38 -3.74 -14.65
CA PRO A 136 -9.49 -2.84 -14.92
C PRO A 136 -9.14 -1.41 -14.56
N LYS A 137 -9.70 -0.44 -15.30
CA LYS A 137 -9.56 0.98 -14.98
C LYS A 137 -10.08 1.22 -13.54
N PRO A 138 -9.28 1.82 -12.64
CA PRO A 138 -9.72 2.12 -11.28
C PRO A 138 -10.59 3.37 -11.24
N ASP A 139 -11.56 3.38 -10.33
CA ASP A 139 -12.43 4.52 -10.00
C ASP A 139 -11.76 5.44 -8.97
N VAL A 140 -10.97 4.85 -8.07
CA VAL A 140 -10.17 5.57 -7.07
C VAL A 140 -8.74 5.02 -7.05
N VAL A 141 -7.75 5.92 -7.05
CA VAL A 141 -6.37 5.58 -6.72
C VAL A 141 -6.03 6.10 -5.33
N ILE A 142 -5.35 5.30 -4.54
CA ILE A 142 -4.73 5.71 -3.27
C ILE A 142 -3.22 5.55 -3.43
N THR A 143 -2.45 6.55 -3.01
CA THR A 143 -0.99 6.50 -3.04
C THR A 143 -0.44 7.01 -1.71
N ASP A 144 0.36 6.18 -1.03
CA ASP A 144 1.07 6.52 0.21
C ASP A 144 2.58 6.37 0.02
N PRO A 145 3.22 7.24 -0.79
CA PRO A 145 4.63 7.13 -1.09
C PRO A 145 5.51 7.42 0.13
N ASN A 146 6.71 6.87 0.10
CA ASN A 146 7.74 7.18 1.09
C ASN A 146 8.20 8.66 1.03
N ARG A 147 9.04 9.08 1.98
CA ARG A 147 9.46 10.49 2.15
C ARG A 147 9.93 11.21 0.87
N PRO A 148 10.69 10.58 -0.06
CA PRO A 148 11.04 11.19 -1.35
C PRO A 148 9.87 11.58 -2.25
N GLY A 149 8.65 11.06 -2.02
CA GLY A 149 7.49 11.24 -2.89
C GLY A 149 7.54 10.35 -4.13
N MET A 150 6.72 10.68 -5.12
CA MET A 150 6.61 9.95 -6.38
C MET A 150 7.60 10.46 -7.42
N ARG A 151 8.03 9.57 -8.32
CA ARG A 151 8.78 9.97 -9.51
C ARG A 151 7.84 10.45 -10.61
N MET A 152 8.34 11.36 -11.46
CA MET A 152 7.58 11.92 -12.59
C MET A 152 6.95 10.86 -13.51
N LYS A 153 7.58 9.69 -13.68
CA LYS A 153 7.00 8.58 -14.46
C LYS A 153 5.68 8.07 -13.86
N LEU A 154 5.63 7.89 -12.53
CA LEU A 154 4.41 7.46 -11.84
C LEU A 154 3.34 8.55 -11.91
N ILE A 155 3.73 9.82 -11.71
CA ILE A 155 2.81 10.96 -11.85
C ILE A 155 2.15 10.98 -13.23
N LYS A 156 2.94 10.87 -14.31
CA LYS A 156 2.41 10.80 -15.69
C LYS A 156 1.49 9.60 -15.91
N PHE A 157 1.83 8.44 -15.35
CA PHE A 157 0.95 7.27 -15.39
C PHE A 157 -0.40 7.56 -14.73
N LEU A 158 -0.41 8.17 -13.54
CA LEU A 158 -1.64 8.52 -12.83
C LEU A 158 -2.52 9.51 -13.63
N LEU A 159 -1.91 10.49 -14.30
CA LEU A 159 -2.62 11.41 -15.18
C LEU A 159 -3.25 10.68 -16.40
N ASN A 160 -2.53 9.70 -16.96
CA ASN A 160 -3.00 8.92 -18.10
C ASN A 160 -4.14 7.94 -17.72
N LEU A 161 -4.21 7.47 -16.48
CA LEU A 161 -5.31 6.61 -16.01
C LEU A 161 -6.68 7.29 -16.14
N LYS A 162 -6.73 8.64 -16.07
CA LYS A 162 -7.97 9.43 -16.06
C LYS A 162 -8.98 8.87 -15.05
N THR A 163 -8.49 8.52 -13.87
CA THR A 163 -9.30 8.06 -12.76
C THR A 163 -10.07 9.24 -12.17
N ALA A 164 -11.30 9.00 -11.69
CA ALA A 164 -12.16 10.06 -11.17
C ALA A 164 -11.57 10.72 -9.92
N ARG A 165 -10.80 9.97 -9.12
CA ARG A 165 -10.22 10.46 -7.88
C ARG A 165 -8.89 9.83 -7.53
N ILE A 166 -7.96 10.65 -7.04
CA ILE A 166 -6.69 10.22 -6.47
C ILE A 166 -6.61 10.76 -5.04
N VAL A 167 -6.38 9.87 -4.07
CA VAL A 167 -6.10 10.21 -2.67
C VAL A 167 -4.59 10.06 -2.45
N TYR A 168 -3.90 11.18 -2.28
CA TYR A 168 -2.47 11.21 -1.97
C TYR A 168 -2.28 11.36 -0.45
N VAL A 169 -1.69 10.35 0.17
CA VAL A 169 -1.26 10.36 1.58
C VAL A 169 0.21 10.74 1.65
N SER A 170 0.58 11.71 2.48
CA SER A 170 1.97 12.16 2.55
C SER A 170 2.44 12.36 3.98
N CYS A 171 3.63 11.83 4.26
CA CYS A 171 4.39 12.13 5.47
C CYS A 171 5.36 13.32 5.30
N ASN A 172 5.44 13.92 4.10
CA ASN A 172 6.31 15.04 3.77
C ASN A 172 5.60 16.07 2.88
N PRO A 173 5.10 17.18 3.46
CA PRO A 173 4.37 18.20 2.71
C PRO A 173 5.15 18.83 1.54
N ALA A 174 6.49 18.93 1.64
CA ALA A 174 7.30 19.56 0.59
C ALA A 174 7.36 18.71 -0.68
N THR A 175 7.53 17.39 -0.57
CA THR A 175 7.51 16.49 -1.72
C THR A 175 6.10 16.30 -2.26
N CYS A 176 5.08 16.35 -1.39
CA CYS A 176 3.68 16.38 -1.83
C CYS A 176 3.40 17.60 -2.73
N ALA A 177 3.78 18.81 -2.29
CA ALA A 177 3.59 20.03 -3.07
C ALA A 177 4.27 19.96 -4.44
N ARG A 178 5.51 19.45 -4.49
CA ARG A 178 6.23 19.20 -5.75
C ARG A 178 5.50 18.22 -6.66
N ASP A 179 4.97 17.14 -6.11
CA ASP A 179 4.30 16.09 -6.90
C ASP A 179 2.95 16.54 -7.44
N LEU A 180 2.31 17.52 -6.79
CA LEU A 180 1.07 18.15 -7.24
C LEU A 180 1.32 19.29 -8.24
N ASP A 181 2.51 19.89 -8.22
CA ASP A 181 2.95 20.95 -9.15
C ASP A 181 3.42 20.35 -10.49
N VAL A 182 2.49 19.70 -11.19
CA VAL A 182 2.74 19.09 -12.50
C VAL A 182 2.30 20.07 -13.58
N PRO A 183 3.19 20.48 -14.51
CA PRO A 183 2.79 21.31 -15.64
C PRO A 183 1.80 20.57 -16.54
N GLU A 184 0.80 21.31 -17.04
CA GLU A 184 -0.27 20.84 -17.94
C GLU A 184 0.25 20.12 -19.20
#